data_AF-A0A9J6GSD4-F1
#
_entry.id   AF-A0A9J6GSD4-F1
#
_cell.length_a   1.000
_cell.length_b   1.000
_cell.length_c   1.000
_cell.angle_alpha   90.00
_cell.angle_beta   90.00
_cell.angle_gamma   90.00
#
_symmetry.space_group_name_H-M   'P 1'
#
loop_
_entity.id
_entity.type
_entity.pdbx_description
1 polymer ?
#
loop_
_entity_poly.entity_id
_entity_poly.type
_entity_poly.pdbx_seq_one_letter_code
_entity_poly.pdbx_strand_id
1 'polypeptide(L)'
;MITPSLLLSGNTDTMQRRRPAHQVIDGIPRCVGINPDSLRKSLEFRAEAGDVVQCTFPKSGSNWVQYITQLILKGGEPILNHDEMSNNCRALEYMNFQDWKSPLPLRTFVTHLPLSRDRMTKEAKYVYVARNPWDVCVSFFHMATNLSGYNFQDGTFEEFVDAFLAGELGHGDYFEHVSSGYALRNEPNVFFVTYEQLKKDTRGVVLKLAHFLGETYWKALEEDEDLLQKLLERSKPDYMRSIVVMDFSKNANPDWKEMISRSQTTCKEGTKATKTSTPWYGKRRLVAGRNTSRQNYFDKWR
;
A
#
# COMPACT_ATOMS: atom_id res chain seq x y z
N MET A 1 -57.91 26.07 26.60
CA MET A 1 -57.42 24.70 26.35
C MET A 1 -56.45 24.76 25.20
N ILE A 2 -55.17 24.55 25.48
CA ILE A 2 -54.07 24.55 24.49
C ILE A 2 -53.84 23.09 24.12
N THR A 3 -53.98 22.74 22.84
CA THR A 3 -53.56 21.44 22.29
C THR A 3 -52.27 21.65 21.49
N PRO A 4 -51.16 20.96 21.84
CA PRO A 4 -49.95 20.93 21.03
C PRO A 4 -49.85 19.60 20.27
N SER A 5 -49.75 19.64 18.94
CA SER A 5 -49.42 18.50 18.06
C SER A 5 -49.39 19.06 16.63
N LEU A 6 -48.36 18.98 15.80
CA LEU A 6 -47.20 18.09 15.73
C LEU A 6 -46.12 18.87 14.94
N LEU A 7 -45.01 19.24 15.57
CA LEU A 7 -43.81 19.74 14.89
C LEU A 7 -42.86 18.55 14.68
N LEU A 8 -42.51 18.32 13.41
CA LEU A 8 -41.24 17.81 12.91
C LEU A 8 -40.55 16.68 13.72
N SER A 9 -40.63 15.46 13.21
CA SER A 9 -39.47 14.56 13.20
C SER A 9 -39.43 13.80 11.88
N GLY A 10 -38.90 14.46 10.85
CA GLY A 10 -38.35 13.77 9.69
C GLY A 10 -37.15 12.97 10.16
N ASN A 11 -37.39 11.75 10.65
CA ASN A 11 -36.36 10.80 10.98
C ASN A 11 -35.82 10.22 9.66
N THR A 12 -34.97 10.98 8.96
CA THR A 12 -34.05 10.36 8.01
C THR A 12 -32.96 9.71 8.83
N ASP A 13 -33.24 8.49 9.28
CA ASP A 13 -32.24 7.57 9.77
C ASP A 13 -31.32 7.25 8.57
N THR A 14 -30.38 8.17 8.29
CA THR A 14 -29.25 7.85 7.45
C THR A 14 -28.43 6.86 8.25
N MET A 15 -28.72 5.56 8.09
CA MET A 15 -27.83 4.49 8.54
C MET A 15 -26.41 4.92 8.20
N GLN A 16 -25.63 5.21 9.24
CA GLN A 16 -24.26 5.66 9.08
C GLN A 16 -23.53 4.53 8.33
N ARG A 17 -23.13 4.80 7.08
CA ARG A 17 -22.44 3.81 6.24
C ARG A 17 -21.25 3.26 7.01
N ARG A 18 -21.10 1.93 7.03
CA ARG A 18 -20.00 1.29 7.76
C ARG A 18 -18.67 1.74 7.19
N ARG A 19 -17.65 1.82 8.04
CA ARG A 19 -16.29 2.19 7.63
C ARG A 19 -15.28 1.26 8.31
N PRO A 20 -14.17 0.93 7.66
CA PRO A 20 -13.08 0.25 8.32
C PRO A 20 -12.62 1.02 9.56
N ALA A 21 -12.45 0.30 10.66
CA ALA A 21 -11.98 0.85 11.91
C ALA A 21 -10.59 1.48 11.72
N HIS A 22 -10.47 2.70 12.21
CA HIS A 22 -9.24 3.46 12.24
C HIS A 22 -9.24 4.35 13.49
N GLN A 23 -8.09 4.90 13.81
CA GLN A 23 -7.89 5.85 14.90
C GLN A 23 -7.18 7.10 14.38
N VAL A 24 -7.16 8.16 15.18
CA VAL A 24 -6.41 9.38 14.89
C VAL A 24 -5.41 9.59 16.02
N ILE A 25 -4.13 9.68 15.68
CA ILE A 25 -3.04 9.93 16.63
C ILE A 25 -2.40 11.26 16.23
N ASP A 26 -2.42 12.24 17.12
CA ASP A 26 -1.87 13.59 16.89
C ASP A 26 -2.36 14.22 15.57
N GLY A 27 -3.65 14.02 15.25
CA GLY A 27 -4.28 14.52 14.03
C GLY A 27 -4.03 13.68 12.77
N ILE A 28 -3.30 12.56 12.87
CA ILE A 28 -2.96 11.73 11.72
C ILE A 28 -3.75 10.40 11.75
N PRO A 29 -4.52 10.08 10.68
CA PRO A 29 -5.27 8.82 10.60
C PRO A 29 -4.34 7.60 10.58
N ARG A 30 -4.58 6.64 11.47
CA ARG A 30 -3.81 5.39 11.61
C ARG A 30 -4.71 4.17 11.75
N CYS A 31 -4.22 3.00 11.35
CA CYS A 31 -4.88 1.74 11.69
C CYS A 31 -5.01 1.58 13.20
N VAL A 32 -6.07 0.90 13.61
CA VAL A 32 -6.27 0.52 15.02
C VAL A 32 -5.09 -0.36 15.48
N GLY A 33 -4.59 -0.09 16.69
CA GLY A 33 -3.50 -0.85 17.29
C GLY A 33 -2.10 -0.29 17.04
N ILE A 34 -1.96 0.75 16.21
CA ILE A 34 -0.69 1.51 16.14
C ILE A 34 -0.42 2.17 17.48
N ASN A 35 0.78 1.94 18.02
CA ASN A 35 1.25 2.59 19.24
C ASN A 35 1.57 4.07 18.94
N PRO A 36 1.00 5.04 19.69
CA PRO A 36 1.27 6.46 19.50
C PRO A 36 2.75 6.86 19.58
N ASP A 37 3.51 6.26 20.49
CA ASP A 37 4.93 6.57 20.66
C ASP A 37 5.77 6.01 19.49
N SER A 38 5.41 4.82 18.97
CA SER A 38 6.02 4.30 17.74
C SER A 38 5.76 5.24 16.56
N LEU A 39 4.54 5.78 16.44
CA LEU A 39 4.22 6.77 15.41
C LEU A 39 5.06 8.04 15.58
N ARG A 40 5.12 8.63 16.77
CA ARG A 40 5.91 9.84 17.04
C ARG A 40 7.39 9.64 16.69
N LYS A 41 7.97 8.52 17.14
CA LYS A 41 9.33 8.13 16.78
C LYS A 41 9.52 8.01 15.26
N SER A 42 8.55 7.44 14.54
CA SER A 42 8.62 7.33 13.08
C SER A 42 8.61 8.71 12.37
N LEU A 43 7.96 9.72 12.96
CA LEU A 43 7.95 11.09 12.43
C LEU A 43 9.29 11.82 12.70
N GLU A 44 9.94 11.47 13.81
CA GLU A 44 11.27 11.96 14.18
C GLU A 44 12.40 11.22 13.45
N PHE A 45 12.14 10.03 12.89
CA PHE A 45 13.13 9.26 12.16
C PHE A 45 13.80 10.08 11.07
N ARG A 46 15.14 9.99 11.01
CA ARG A 46 15.96 10.56 9.94
C ARG A 46 16.88 9.46 9.44
N ALA A 47 16.83 9.23 8.13
CA ALA A 47 17.64 8.22 7.47
C ALA A 47 19.11 8.67 7.45
N GLU A 48 20.02 7.75 7.73
CA GLU A 48 21.46 7.97 7.64
C GLU A 48 21.97 7.74 6.20
N ALA A 49 23.23 8.09 5.97
CA ALA A 49 23.87 7.88 4.69
C ALA A 49 23.85 6.39 4.28
N GLY A 50 23.37 6.11 3.07
CA GLY A 50 23.29 4.75 2.53
C GLY A 50 22.03 3.97 2.89
N ASP A 51 21.19 4.46 3.82
CA ASP A 51 19.90 3.84 4.13
C ASP A 51 18.99 3.77 2.90
N VAL A 52 18.15 2.74 2.86
CA VAL A 52 17.10 2.58 1.84
C VAL A 52 15.74 2.62 2.51
N VAL A 53 14.94 3.64 2.20
CA VAL A 53 13.59 3.81 2.75
C VAL A 53 12.56 3.59 1.65
N GLN A 54 11.77 2.53 1.78
CA GLN A 54 10.64 2.27 0.90
C GLN A 54 9.38 2.97 1.41
N CYS A 55 8.81 3.87 0.60
CA CYS A 55 7.56 4.55 0.88
C CYS A 55 6.47 4.05 -0.05
N THR A 56 5.32 3.65 0.49
CA THR A 56 4.26 3.06 -0.34
C THR A 56 2.92 3.18 0.34
N PHE A 57 1.85 3.58 -0.37
CA PHE A 57 0.51 3.44 0.18
C PHE A 57 0.17 1.93 0.27
N PRO A 58 -0.45 1.43 1.36
CA PRO A 58 -0.75 0.02 1.51
C PRO A 58 -1.39 -0.60 0.26
N LYS A 59 -1.05 -1.86 -0.02
CA LYS A 59 -1.56 -2.64 -1.17
C LYS A 59 -1.09 -2.17 -2.56
N SER A 60 -0.15 -1.23 -2.62
CA SER A 60 0.46 -0.78 -3.88
C SER A 60 1.65 -1.64 -4.34
N GLY A 61 1.95 -2.77 -3.67
CA GLY A 61 3.06 -3.66 -4.02
C GLY A 61 4.28 -3.58 -3.11
N SER A 62 4.13 -3.05 -1.88
CA SER A 62 5.21 -2.89 -0.90
C SER A 62 6.06 -4.15 -0.72
N ASN A 63 5.41 -5.30 -0.49
CA ASN A 63 6.13 -6.55 -0.27
C ASN A 63 6.94 -6.95 -1.50
N TRP A 64 6.43 -6.74 -2.71
CA TRP A 64 7.10 -7.15 -3.96
C TRP A 64 8.42 -6.40 -4.15
N VAL A 65 8.38 -5.08 -4.05
CA VAL A 65 9.59 -4.24 -4.20
C VAL A 65 10.55 -4.45 -3.03
N GLN A 66 10.03 -4.62 -1.81
CA GLN A 66 10.85 -4.91 -0.64
C GLN A 66 11.59 -6.24 -0.79
N TYR A 67 10.89 -7.28 -1.25
CA TYR A 67 11.47 -8.60 -1.47
C TYR A 67 12.56 -8.57 -2.56
N ILE A 68 12.29 -7.89 -3.68
CA ILE A 68 13.30 -7.68 -4.73
C ILE A 68 14.51 -6.94 -4.17
N THR A 69 14.29 -5.87 -3.41
CA THR A 69 15.37 -5.09 -2.76
C THR A 69 16.22 -6.00 -1.88
N GLN A 70 15.61 -6.81 -1.03
CA GLN A 70 16.34 -7.74 -0.16
C GLN A 70 17.08 -8.82 -0.96
N LEU A 71 16.50 -9.36 -2.04
CA LEU A 71 17.19 -10.32 -2.92
C LEU A 71 18.45 -9.69 -3.54
N ILE A 72 18.36 -8.46 -4.04
CA ILE A 72 19.51 -7.74 -4.59
C ILE A 72 20.60 -7.59 -3.52
N LEU A 73 20.22 -7.15 -2.32
CA LEU A 73 21.16 -6.94 -1.21
C LEU A 73 21.78 -8.24 -0.67
N LYS A 74 21.09 -9.37 -0.83
CA LYS A 74 21.59 -10.73 -0.49
C LYS A 74 22.39 -11.38 -1.63
N GLY A 75 22.68 -10.67 -2.72
CA GLY A 75 23.38 -11.27 -3.87
C GLY A 75 22.58 -12.40 -4.52
N GLY A 76 21.26 -12.26 -4.57
CA GLY A 76 20.33 -13.23 -5.13
C GLY A 76 20.02 -14.42 -4.23
N GLU A 77 20.60 -14.54 -3.04
CA GLU A 77 20.30 -15.63 -2.09
C GLU A 77 18.84 -15.59 -1.59
N PRO A 78 18.20 -16.76 -1.39
CA PRO A 78 16.77 -16.81 -1.15
C PRO A 78 16.44 -16.29 0.25
N ILE A 79 15.24 -15.75 0.40
CA ILE A 79 14.64 -15.42 1.69
C ILE A 79 13.73 -16.59 2.04
N LEU A 80 13.95 -17.23 3.19
CA LEU A 80 13.40 -18.54 3.48
C LEU A 80 11.96 -18.48 3.99
N ASN A 81 11.60 -17.41 4.69
CA ASN A 81 10.28 -17.24 5.30
C ASN A 81 9.98 -15.77 5.60
N HIS A 82 8.75 -15.53 6.05
CA HIS A 82 8.29 -14.19 6.45
C HIS A 82 9.11 -13.59 7.59
N ASP A 83 9.56 -14.39 8.57
CA ASP A 83 10.33 -13.88 9.72
C ASP A 83 11.69 -13.35 9.29
N GLU A 84 12.36 -14.03 8.36
CA GLU A 84 13.59 -13.54 7.75
C GLU A 84 13.34 -12.24 6.97
N MET A 85 12.29 -12.19 6.13
CA MET A 85 11.93 -10.98 5.38
C MET A 85 11.65 -9.79 6.32
N SER A 86 10.96 -10.05 7.43
CA SER A 86 10.63 -9.09 8.48
C SER A 86 11.86 -8.67 9.28
N ASN A 87 12.82 -9.57 9.55
CA ASN A 87 14.05 -9.24 10.26
C ASN A 87 15.05 -8.43 9.41
N ASN A 88 14.97 -8.53 8.08
CA ASN A 88 15.82 -7.82 7.14
C ASN A 88 15.50 -6.32 7.00
N CYS A 89 14.31 -5.88 7.45
CA CYS A 89 13.81 -4.52 7.27
C CYS A 89 13.01 -4.04 8.48
N ARG A 90 13.01 -2.75 8.81
CA ARG A 90 12.12 -2.21 9.85
C ARG A 90 10.98 -1.39 9.27
N ALA A 91 9.76 -1.73 9.67
CA ALA A 91 8.57 -0.94 9.38
C ALA A 91 8.46 0.19 10.41
N LEU A 92 8.70 1.44 10.00
CA LEU A 92 8.95 2.56 10.91
C LEU A 92 7.81 2.81 11.90
N GLU A 93 6.55 2.68 11.46
CA GLU A 93 5.38 2.92 12.29
C GLU A 93 5.02 1.72 13.20
N TYR A 94 5.58 0.53 12.93
CA TYR A 94 5.11 -0.74 13.47
C TYR A 94 6.13 -1.47 14.34
N MET A 95 7.43 -1.15 14.16
CA MET A 95 8.52 -1.88 14.79
C MET A 95 9.45 -0.92 15.51
N ASN A 96 10.07 -1.40 16.59
CA ASN A 96 11.21 -0.69 17.15
C ASN A 96 12.38 -0.78 16.16
N PHE A 97 12.86 0.38 15.72
CA PHE A 97 14.02 0.50 14.85
C PHE A 97 15.24 1.09 15.58
N GLN A 98 15.07 1.54 16.83
CA GLN A 98 16.18 2.04 17.66
C GLN A 98 17.16 0.88 17.91
N ASP A 99 18.45 1.16 17.72
CA ASP A 99 19.57 0.21 17.87
C ASP A 99 19.49 -1.06 17.01
N TRP A 100 18.58 -1.11 16.03
CA TRP A 100 18.47 -2.25 15.13
C TRP A 100 19.67 -2.32 14.20
N LYS A 101 20.35 -3.46 14.21
CA LYS A 101 21.41 -3.78 13.26
C LYS A 101 20.82 -4.57 12.11
N SER A 102 20.93 -4.03 10.90
CA SER A 102 20.47 -4.74 9.72
C SER A 102 21.31 -5.98 9.46
N PRO A 103 20.70 -7.13 9.15
CA PRO A 103 21.42 -8.31 8.68
C PRO A 103 21.85 -8.17 7.20
N LEU A 104 21.39 -7.13 6.50
CA LEU A 104 21.74 -6.84 5.12
C LEU A 104 22.89 -5.82 5.03
N PRO A 105 23.62 -5.76 3.90
CA PRO A 105 24.69 -4.77 3.71
C PRO A 105 24.22 -3.31 3.78
N LEU A 106 22.97 -3.03 3.43
CA LEU A 106 22.33 -1.72 3.61
C LEU A 106 21.16 -1.85 4.58
N ARG A 107 20.99 -0.86 5.47
CA ARG A 107 19.80 -0.81 6.32
C ARG A 107 18.59 -0.48 5.46
N THR A 108 17.54 -1.28 5.61
CA THR A 108 16.30 -1.10 4.88
C THR A 108 15.14 -0.77 5.83
N PHE A 109 14.35 0.20 5.43
CA PHE A 109 13.17 0.65 6.16
C PHE A 109 11.97 0.66 5.21
N VAL A 110 10.78 0.45 5.77
CA VAL A 110 9.52 0.59 5.03
C VAL A 110 8.58 1.48 5.82
N THR A 111 7.81 2.29 5.09
CA THR A 111 6.80 3.15 5.68
C THR A 111 5.58 3.33 4.79
N HIS A 112 4.43 3.46 5.44
CA HIS A 112 3.16 3.84 4.82
C HIS A 112 2.81 5.31 5.08
N LEU A 113 3.78 6.09 5.59
CA LEU A 113 3.71 7.54 5.63
C LEU A 113 3.92 8.13 4.23
N PRO A 114 3.22 9.22 3.88
CA PRO A 114 3.53 9.97 2.67
C PRO A 114 5.00 10.39 2.65
N LEU A 115 5.63 10.27 1.47
CA LEU A 115 6.99 10.78 1.28
C LEU A 115 6.97 12.31 1.41
N SER A 116 7.93 12.88 2.14
CA SER A 116 7.96 14.31 2.43
C SER A 116 9.39 14.83 2.52
N ARG A 117 9.64 15.98 1.90
CA ARG A 117 10.99 16.55 1.73
C ARG A 117 11.65 16.91 3.06
N ASP A 118 10.87 17.35 4.05
CA ASP A 118 11.33 17.69 5.42
C ASP A 118 11.87 16.48 6.21
N ARG A 119 11.44 15.26 5.86
CA ARG A 119 11.89 14.00 6.46
C ARG A 119 12.95 13.28 5.63
N MET A 120 13.28 13.80 4.45
CA MET A 120 14.30 13.22 3.60
C MET A 120 15.68 13.77 3.93
N THR A 121 16.69 12.90 3.89
CA THR A 121 18.10 13.27 3.85
C THR A 121 18.64 13.05 2.44
N LYS A 122 19.68 13.78 2.04
CA LYS A 122 20.20 13.69 0.65
C LYS A 122 21.06 12.44 0.44
N GLU A 123 21.60 11.90 1.53
CA GLU A 123 22.54 10.80 1.57
C GLU A 123 21.85 9.43 1.66
N ALA A 124 20.56 9.41 1.99
CA ALA A 124 19.72 8.22 1.96
C ALA A 124 19.02 8.05 0.60
N LYS A 125 18.59 6.82 0.33
CA LYS A 125 17.88 6.43 -0.90
C LYS A 125 16.40 6.16 -0.58
N TYR A 126 15.51 6.70 -1.39
CA TYR A 126 14.07 6.54 -1.21
C TYR A 126 13.45 5.78 -2.37
N VAL A 127 12.74 4.70 -2.09
CA VAL A 127 12.03 3.91 -3.10
C VAL A 127 10.54 4.17 -2.95
N TYR A 128 9.93 4.86 -3.90
CA TYR A 128 8.49 5.12 -3.89
C TYR A 128 7.76 4.18 -4.85
N VAL A 129 6.74 3.49 -4.34
CA VAL A 129 5.92 2.57 -5.15
C VAL A 129 4.49 3.10 -5.28
N ALA A 130 4.06 3.36 -6.50
CA ALA A 130 2.68 3.70 -6.84
C ALA A 130 1.97 2.51 -7.50
N ARG A 131 0.64 2.52 -7.52
CA ARG A 131 -0.19 1.53 -8.21
C ARG A 131 -1.53 2.14 -8.56
N ASN A 132 -2.19 1.70 -9.63
CA ASN A 132 -3.53 2.20 -10.00
C ASN A 132 -4.51 2.21 -8.79
N PRO A 133 -5.26 3.31 -8.56
CA PRO A 133 -6.16 3.46 -7.42
C PRO A 133 -7.26 2.39 -7.33
N TRP A 134 -7.80 1.93 -8.46
CA TRP A 134 -8.86 0.92 -8.48
C TRP A 134 -8.34 -0.42 -7.96
N ASP A 135 -7.17 -0.81 -8.45
CA ASP A 135 -6.46 -2.01 -8.04
C ASP A 135 -6.09 -1.99 -6.55
N VAL A 136 -5.66 -0.82 -6.05
CA VAL A 136 -5.39 -0.60 -4.63
C VAL A 136 -6.67 -0.72 -3.81
N CYS A 137 -7.76 -0.07 -4.24
CA CYS A 137 -9.05 -0.09 -3.56
C CYS A 137 -9.59 -1.52 -3.42
N VAL A 138 -9.58 -2.31 -4.50
CA VAL A 138 -10.01 -3.72 -4.47
C VAL A 138 -9.10 -4.56 -3.56
N SER A 139 -7.78 -4.39 -3.68
CA SER A 139 -6.84 -5.15 -2.85
C SER A 139 -6.93 -4.81 -1.37
N PHE A 140 -7.24 -3.55 -1.03
CA PHE A 140 -7.44 -3.11 0.34
C PHE A 140 -8.78 -3.61 0.86
N PHE A 141 -9.87 -3.53 0.10
CA PHE A 141 -11.16 -4.10 0.50
C PHE A 141 -11.01 -5.54 1.01
N HIS A 142 -10.38 -6.42 0.21
CA HIS A 142 -10.12 -7.80 0.63
C HIS A 142 -9.27 -7.91 1.90
N MET A 143 -8.32 -7.00 2.12
CA MET A 143 -7.55 -6.99 3.36
C MET A 143 -8.41 -6.55 4.55
N ALA A 144 -9.23 -5.49 4.38
CA ALA A 144 -10.07 -4.95 5.44
C ALA A 144 -11.16 -5.93 5.88
N THR A 145 -11.75 -6.69 4.94
CA THR A 145 -12.73 -7.73 5.27
C THR A 145 -12.09 -8.94 5.94
N ASN A 146 -10.82 -9.24 5.65
CA ASN A 146 -10.16 -10.43 6.17
C ASN A 146 -9.44 -10.21 7.51
N LEU A 147 -9.03 -8.98 7.83
CA LEU A 147 -8.30 -8.67 9.05
C LEU A 147 -9.24 -8.09 10.12
N SER A 148 -9.32 -8.80 11.25
CA SER A 148 -10.13 -8.42 12.43
C SER A 148 -9.87 -6.98 12.91
N GLY A 149 -8.63 -6.49 12.78
CA GLY A 149 -8.25 -5.13 13.17
C GLY A 149 -9.00 -4.01 12.44
N TYR A 150 -9.57 -4.26 11.26
CA TYR A 150 -10.39 -3.27 10.54
C TYR A 150 -11.88 -3.34 10.89
N ASN A 151 -12.35 -4.35 11.64
CA ASN A 151 -13.76 -4.53 12.02
C ASN A 151 -14.74 -4.29 10.84
N PHE A 152 -14.45 -4.88 9.69
CA PHE A 152 -15.15 -4.63 8.42
C PHE A 152 -15.50 -5.92 7.66
N GLN A 153 -15.63 -7.05 8.37
CA GLN A 153 -15.91 -8.38 7.80
C GLN A 153 -17.22 -8.41 7.02
N ASP A 154 -18.23 -7.73 7.55
CA ASP A 154 -19.59 -7.65 6.98
C ASP A 154 -19.81 -6.33 6.20
N GLY A 155 -18.73 -5.67 5.78
CA GLY A 155 -18.78 -4.42 5.03
C GLY A 155 -18.95 -4.66 3.53
N THR A 156 -19.66 -3.76 2.85
CA THR A 156 -19.82 -3.82 1.38
C THR A 156 -18.66 -3.14 0.65
N PHE A 157 -18.49 -3.46 -0.63
CA PHE A 157 -17.47 -2.82 -1.45
C PHE A 157 -17.78 -1.33 -1.68
N GLU A 158 -19.06 -0.98 -1.83
CA GLU A 158 -19.52 0.40 -2.00
C GLU A 158 -19.18 1.26 -0.77
N GLU A 159 -19.44 0.74 0.44
CA GLU A 159 -19.04 1.39 1.69
C GLU A 159 -17.52 1.57 1.78
N PHE A 160 -16.76 0.57 1.33
CA PHE A 160 -15.31 0.65 1.30
C PHE A 160 -14.80 1.70 0.32
N VAL A 161 -15.38 1.77 -0.89
CA VAL A 161 -15.02 2.80 -1.89
C VAL A 161 -15.27 4.19 -1.32
N ASP A 162 -16.42 4.43 -0.67
CA ASP A 162 -16.70 5.71 -0.03
C ASP A 162 -15.65 6.06 1.05
N ALA A 163 -15.26 5.08 1.88
CA ALA A 163 -14.21 5.26 2.89
C ALA A 163 -12.83 5.52 2.27
N PHE A 164 -12.48 4.82 1.19
CA PHE A 164 -11.24 5.01 0.45
C PHE A 164 -11.14 6.42 -0.16
N LEU A 165 -12.22 6.89 -0.78
CA LEU A 165 -12.29 8.24 -1.39
C LEU A 165 -12.25 9.37 -0.35
N ALA A 166 -12.73 9.09 0.86
CA ALA A 166 -12.69 10.01 1.98
C ALA A 166 -11.35 10.01 2.74
N GLY A 167 -10.45 9.06 2.45
CA GLY A 167 -9.18 8.89 3.18
C GLY A 167 -9.35 8.31 4.60
N GLU A 168 -10.48 7.68 4.88
CA GLU A 168 -10.88 7.21 6.21
C GLU A 168 -10.53 5.72 6.41
N LEU A 169 -9.33 5.33 6.01
CA LEU A 169 -8.81 3.95 6.08
C LEU A 169 -7.62 3.79 7.03
N GLY A 170 -7.30 4.81 7.81
CA GLY A 170 -6.13 4.79 8.71
C GLY A 170 -4.78 4.97 8.02
N HIS A 171 -4.75 5.46 6.78
CA HIS A 171 -3.51 5.80 6.07
C HIS A 171 -3.55 7.18 5.38
N GLY A 172 -4.61 7.95 5.64
CA GLY A 172 -4.86 9.22 4.98
C GLY A 172 -5.39 9.05 3.55
N ASP A 173 -5.38 10.15 2.80
CA ASP A 173 -5.86 10.20 1.44
C ASP A 173 -4.84 9.56 0.47
N TYR A 174 -5.29 8.59 -0.31
CA TYR A 174 -4.46 7.87 -1.27
C TYR A 174 -3.87 8.82 -2.35
N PHE A 175 -4.65 9.79 -2.83
CA PHE A 175 -4.22 10.69 -3.90
C PHE A 175 -3.19 11.68 -3.40
N GLU A 176 -3.35 12.19 -2.17
CA GLU A 176 -2.32 13.00 -1.52
C GLU A 176 -1.03 12.21 -1.32
N HIS A 177 -1.14 10.94 -0.88
CA HIS A 177 0.02 10.06 -0.71
C HIS A 177 0.76 9.83 -2.03
N VAL A 178 0.06 9.51 -3.12
CA VAL A 178 0.69 9.36 -4.45
C VAL A 178 1.25 10.67 -4.98
N SER A 179 0.55 11.78 -4.77
CA SER A 179 1.02 13.10 -5.19
C SER A 179 2.32 13.48 -4.49
N SER A 180 2.49 13.11 -3.21
CA SER A 180 3.70 13.40 -2.46
C SER A 180 4.93 12.66 -3.04
N GLY A 181 4.78 11.38 -3.36
CA GLY A 181 5.82 10.60 -4.05
C GLY A 181 6.08 11.11 -5.46
N TYR A 182 5.02 11.40 -6.22
CA TYR A 182 5.14 11.87 -7.60
C TYR A 182 5.82 13.25 -7.68
N ALA A 183 5.56 14.16 -6.74
CA ALA A 183 6.20 15.47 -6.69
C ALA A 183 7.73 15.39 -6.53
N LEU A 184 8.22 14.32 -5.90
CA LEU A 184 9.64 14.11 -5.59
C LEU A 184 10.32 13.09 -6.52
N ARG A 185 9.60 12.55 -7.50
CA ARG A 185 10.06 11.45 -8.39
C ARG A 185 11.32 11.75 -9.21
N ASN A 186 11.67 13.02 -9.38
CA ASN A 186 12.83 13.47 -10.15
C ASN A 186 14.03 13.82 -9.27
N GLU A 187 13.90 13.70 -7.94
CA GLU A 187 15.04 13.87 -7.04
C GLU A 187 16.05 12.72 -7.27
N PRO A 188 17.36 13.00 -7.25
CA PRO A 188 18.39 12.02 -7.63
C PRO A 188 18.45 10.82 -6.68
N ASN A 189 17.98 10.99 -5.45
CA ASN A 189 17.91 9.95 -4.43
C ASN A 189 16.49 9.36 -4.26
N VAL A 190 15.61 9.52 -5.26
CA VAL A 190 14.28 8.91 -5.29
C VAL A 190 14.14 7.98 -6.50
N PHE A 191 13.89 6.70 -6.23
CA PHE A 191 13.48 5.72 -7.21
C PHE A 191 11.96 5.60 -7.20
N PHE A 192 11.31 6.26 -8.16
CA PHE A 192 9.86 6.16 -8.34
C PHE A 192 9.53 5.04 -9.32
N VAL A 193 8.70 4.09 -8.89
CA VAL A 193 8.23 3.00 -9.72
C VAL A 193 6.73 2.75 -9.52
N THR A 194 6.08 2.27 -10.56
CA THR A 194 4.69 1.80 -10.48
C THR A 194 4.64 0.28 -10.47
N TYR A 195 3.65 -0.29 -9.77
CA TYR A 195 3.36 -1.72 -9.81
C TYR A 195 3.18 -2.23 -11.25
N GLU A 196 2.56 -1.41 -12.10
CA GLU A 196 2.32 -1.72 -13.50
C GLU A 196 3.63 -1.78 -14.31
N GLN A 197 4.58 -0.88 -14.07
CA GLN A 197 5.92 -0.95 -14.66
C GLN A 197 6.66 -2.21 -14.21
N LEU A 198 6.63 -2.51 -12.91
CA LEU A 198 7.26 -3.71 -12.36
C LEU A 198 6.66 -4.99 -12.97
N LYS A 199 5.34 -5.05 -13.12
CA LYS A 199 4.65 -6.19 -13.74
C LYS A 199 4.94 -6.31 -15.24
N LYS A 200 5.06 -5.19 -15.95
CA LYS A 200 5.29 -5.17 -17.41
C LYS A 200 6.72 -5.57 -17.77
N ASP A 201 7.70 -5.10 -17.01
CA ASP A 201 9.12 -5.33 -17.27
C ASP A 201 9.88 -5.51 -15.95
N THR A 202 9.71 -6.68 -15.33
CA THR A 202 10.39 -7.02 -14.08
C THR A 202 11.90 -6.92 -14.23
N ARG A 203 12.47 -7.43 -15.34
CA ARG A 203 13.92 -7.43 -15.59
C ARG A 203 14.48 -6.01 -15.61
N GLY A 204 13.87 -5.12 -16.39
CA GLY A 204 14.31 -3.73 -16.48
C GLY A 204 14.17 -2.98 -15.16
N VAL A 205 13.10 -3.22 -14.39
CA VAL A 205 12.92 -2.59 -13.07
C VAL A 205 13.95 -3.11 -12.06
N VAL A 206 14.22 -4.42 -12.02
CA VAL A 206 15.24 -5.02 -11.14
C VAL A 206 16.62 -4.41 -11.41
N LEU A 207 17.04 -4.33 -12.67
CA LEU A 207 18.35 -3.77 -13.03
C LEU A 207 18.46 -2.28 -12.67
N LYS A 208 17.40 -1.49 -12.92
CA LYS A 208 17.37 -0.07 -12.55
C LYS A 208 17.39 0.11 -11.03
N LEU A 209 16.68 -0.74 -10.28
CA LEU A 209 16.70 -0.72 -8.83
C LEU A 209 18.07 -1.10 -8.29
N ALA A 210 18.72 -2.13 -8.83
CA ALA A 210 20.06 -2.52 -8.44
C ALA A 210 21.06 -1.37 -8.66
N HIS A 211 20.99 -0.69 -9.81
CA HIS A 211 21.81 0.48 -10.09
C HIS A 211 21.56 1.61 -9.10
N PHE A 212 20.30 1.87 -8.78
CA PHE A 212 19.93 2.86 -7.78
C PHE A 212 20.46 2.52 -6.38
N LEU A 213 20.45 1.24 -5.99
CA LEU A 213 20.97 0.77 -4.71
C LEU A 213 22.51 0.88 -4.63
N GLY A 214 23.21 0.69 -5.76
CA GLY A 214 24.65 0.91 -5.88
C GLY A 214 25.24 0.21 -7.10
N GLU A 215 26.34 0.77 -7.61
CA GLU A 215 27.01 0.27 -8.82
C GLU A 215 27.46 -1.20 -8.71
N THR A 216 27.89 -1.63 -7.51
CA THR A 216 28.28 -3.02 -7.25
C THR A 216 27.15 -4.02 -7.46
N TYR A 217 25.92 -3.67 -7.05
CA TYR A 217 24.75 -4.53 -7.23
C TYR A 217 24.32 -4.62 -8.68
N TRP A 218 24.41 -3.51 -9.41
CA TRP A 218 24.11 -3.50 -10.84
C TRP A 218 25.13 -4.30 -11.64
N LYS A 219 26.43 -4.13 -11.39
CA LYS A 219 27.48 -4.92 -12.07
C LYS A 219 27.28 -6.41 -11.86
N ALA A 220 27.04 -6.81 -10.61
CA ALA A 220 26.78 -8.20 -10.28
C ALA A 220 25.61 -8.81 -11.08
N LEU A 221 24.53 -8.04 -11.32
CA LEU A 221 23.38 -8.53 -12.09
C LEU A 221 23.53 -8.37 -13.61
N GLU A 222 24.32 -7.42 -14.09
CA GLU A 222 24.55 -7.23 -15.53
C GLU A 222 25.57 -8.24 -16.07
N GLU A 223 26.61 -8.55 -15.29
CA GLU A 223 27.71 -9.44 -15.68
C GLU A 223 27.37 -10.93 -15.50
N ASP A 224 26.41 -11.26 -14.63
CA ASP A 224 25.97 -12.64 -14.32
C ASP A 224 24.47 -12.83 -14.65
N GLU A 225 24.19 -13.28 -15.89
CA GLU A 225 22.81 -13.52 -16.35
C GLU A 225 22.13 -14.69 -15.59
N ASP A 226 22.90 -15.67 -15.10
CA ASP A 226 22.35 -16.78 -14.32
C ASP A 226 21.84 -16.28 -12.95
N LEU A 227 22.61 -15.41 -12.31
CA LEU A 227 22.21 -14.73 -11.07
C LEU A 227 20.95 -13.88 -11.30
N LEU A 228 20.92 -13.09 -12.39
CA LEU A 228 19.76 -12.29 -12.75
C LEU A 228 18.53 -13.17 -12.97
N GLN A 229 18.65 -14.26 -13.73
CA GLN A 229 17.55 -15.17 -14.01
C GLN A 229 17.04 -15.85 -12.73
N LYS A 230 17.95 -16.25 -11.82
CA LYS A 230 17.62 -16.80 -10.49
C LYS A 230 16.86 -15.79 -9.63
N LEU A 231 17.28 -14.52 -9.63
CA LEU A 231 16.59 -13.44 -8.94
C LEU A 231 15.19 -13.20 -9.53
N LEU A 232 15.07 -13.14 -10.85
CA LEU A 232 13.80 -12.95 -11.54
C LEU A 232 12.81 -14.07 -11.24
N GLU A 233 13.26 -15.33 -11.23
CA GLU A 233 12.43 -16.47 -10.86
C GLU A 233 11.89 -16.33 -9.43
N ARG A 234 12.76 -15.98 -8.49
CA ARG A 234 12.38 -15.79 -7.07
C ARG A 234 11.50 -14.56 -6.84
N SER A 235 11.63 -13.55 -7.69
CA SER A 235 10.82 -12.32 -7.61
C SER A 235 9.38 -12.51 -8.12
N LYS A 236 9.04 -13.66 -8.72
CA LYS A 236 7.68 -13.89 -9.21
C LYS A 236 6.67 -13.87 -8.06
N PRO A 237 5.48 -13.26 -8.26
CA PRO A 237 4.45 -13.20 -7.22
C PRO A 237 4.08 -14.56 -6.62
N ASP A 238 4.07 -15.63 -7.41
CA ASP A 238 3.72 -16.96 -6.91
C ASP A 238 4.80 -17.56 -6.00
N TYR A 239 6.08 -17.32 -6.31
CA TYR A 239 7.19 -17.69 -5.42
C TYR A 239 7.12 -16.89 -4.12
N MET A 240 6.88 -15.58 -4.22
CA MET A 240 6.75 -14.74 -3.04
C MET A 240 5.56 -15.14 -2.16
N ARG A 241 4.43 -15.54 -2.76
CA ARG A 241 3.24 -15.93 -1.99
C ARG A 241 3.49 -17.10 -1.06
N SER A 242 4.41 -18.01 -1.35
CA SER A 242 4.74 -19.12 -0.45
C SER A 242 5.61 -18.69 0.73
N ILE A 243 6.28 -17.54 0.64
CA ILE A 243 7.23 -17.02 1.64
C ILE A 243 6.57 -15.94 2.51
N VAL A 244 5.84 -15.03 1.87
CA VAL A 244 5.22 -13.84 2.49
C VAL A 244 3.80 -14.16 3.01
N VAL A 245 3.50 -15.44 3.28
CA VAL A 245 2.27 -15.78 4.00
C VAL A 245 2.39 -15.20 5.40
N MET A 246 1.75 -14.05 5.62
CA MET A 246 1.41 -13.65 6.98
C MET A 246 0.44 -14.71 7.50
N ASP A 247 0.88 -15.49 8.48
CA ASP A 247 -0.01 -16.41 9.17
C ASP A 247 -1.05 -15.61 9.96
N PHE A 248 -2.16 -15.29 9.30
CA PHE A 248 -3.30 -14.66 9.93
C PHE A 248 -4.10 -15.66 10.76
N SER A 249 -3.77 -16.96 10.84
CA SER A 249 -4.56 -17.95 11.58
C SER A 249 -4.76 -17.60 13.06
N LYS A 250 -3.86 -16.80 13.64
CA LYS A 250 -3.99 -16.31 15.03
C LYS A 250 -4.99 -15.16 15.19
N ASN A 251 -5.37 -14.48 14.10
CA ASN A 251 -6.26 -13.30 14.08
C ASN A 251 -7.37 -13.39 13.01
N ALA A 252 -7.53 -14.55 12.36
CA ALA A 252 -8.46 -14.78 11.28
C ALA A 252 -9.77 -15.36 11.81
N ASN A 253 -10.86 -15.00 11.14
CA ASN A 253 -12.13 -15.70 11.26
C ASN A 253 -11.91 -17.20 10.98
N PRO A 254 -12.37 -18.13 11.85
CA PRO A 254 -12.19 -19.58 11.69
C PRO A 254 -12.64 -20.17 10.34
N ASP A 255 -13.47 -19.47 9.56
CA ASP A 255 -14.00 -19.92 8.26
C ASP A 255 -13.01 -19.82 7.07
N TRP A 256 -11.76 -19.41 7.33
CA TRP A 256 -10.77 -19.09 6.27
C TRP A 256 -10.34 -20.27 5.39
N LYS A 257 -10.44 -21.52 5.88
CA LYS A 257 -10.02 -22.71 5.12
C LYS A 257 -10.89 -22.99 3.89
N GLU A 258 -12.16 -22.59 3.90
CA GLU A 258 -13.08 -22.81 2.77
C GLU A 258 -12.93 -21.74 1.68
N MET A 259 -12.55 -20.51 2.02
CA MET A 259 -12.54 -19.36 1.10
C MET A 259 -11.32 -19.30 0.17
N ILE A 260 -10.17 -19.87 0.55
CA ILE A 260 -8.95 -19.92 -0.28
C ILE A 260 -9.12 -20.88 -1.48
N SER A 261 -10.09 -21.79 -1.44
CA SER A 261 -10.40 -22.71 -2.54
C SER A 261 -10.98 -22.02 -3.79
N ARG A 262 -11.50 -20.78 -3.66
CA ARG A 262 -11.98 -19.99 -4.80
C ARG A 262 -10.80 -19.35 -5.53
N SER A 263 -10.13 -20.20 -6.29
CA SER A 263 -9.26 -19.87 -7.42
C SER A 263 -10.03 -19.06 -8.48
N GLN A 264 -10.30 -17.78 -8.22
CA GLN A 264 -10.68 -16.84 -9.27
C GLN A 264 -9.53 -15.89 -9.53
N THR A 265 -8.82 -16.24 -10.59
CA THR A 265 -7.90 -15.44 -11.37
C THR A 265 -8.27 -13.96 -11.29
N THR A 266 -7.52 -13.18 -10.50
CA THR A 266 -7.70 -11.74 -10.44
C THR A 266 -7.27 -11.13 -11.78
N CYS A 267 -8.28 -10.67 -12.52
CA CYS A 267 -8.20 -10.02 -13.84
C CYS A 267 -7.78 -10.92 -15.02
N LYS A 268 -8.75 -11.58 -15.68
CA LYS A 268 -8.62 -11.98 -17.09
C LYS A 268 -9.13 -10.93 -18.08
N GLU A 269 -9.96 -9.98 -17.65
CA GLU A 269 -10.32 -8.82 -18.45
C GLU A 269 -10.41 -7.63 -17.50
N GLY A 270 -9.56 -6.63 -17.71
CA GLY A 270 -9.88 -5.28 -17.24
C GLY A 270 -11.28 -4.99 -17.78
N THR A 271 -12.18 -4.53 -16.90
CA THR A 271 -13.58 -4.30 -17.22
C THR A 271 -13.64 -3.51 -18.52
N LYS A 272 -13.88 -4.19 -19.65
CA LYS A 272 -14.35 -3.53 -20.85
C LYS A 272 -15.66 -2.94 -20.41
N ALA A 273 -15.68 -1.63 -20.24
CA ALA A 273 -16.91 -0.87 -20.17
C ALA A 273 -17.60 -1.11 -21.52
N THR A 274 -18.37 -2.18 -21.60
CA THR A 274 -19.24 -2.43 -22.73
C THR A 274 -20.22 -1.28 -22.74
N LYS A 275 -20.24 -0.55 -23.85
CA LYS A 275 -21.30 0.38 -24.21
C LYS A 275 -22.60 -0.42 -24.37
N THR A 276 -23.16 -0.93 -23.27
CA THR A 276 -24.54 -1.37 -23.25
C THR A 276 -25.38 -0.17 -22.88
N SER A 277 -26.17 0.23 -23.86
CA SER A 277 -27.08 1.35 -23.87
C SER A 277 -28.15 1.20 -22.80
N THR A 278 -27.86 1.59 -21.58
CA THR A 278 -28.87 1.93 -20.58
C THR A 278 -28.38 3.15 -19.81
N PRO A 279 -29.06 4.32 -19.89
CA PRO A 279 -28.58 5.53 -19.26
C PRO A 279 -28.69 5.40 -17.74
N TRP A 280 -27.59 5.07 -17.07
CA TRP A 280 -27.42 5.12 -15.60
C TRP A 280 -27.30 6.57 -15.06
N TYR A 281 -27.80 7.55 -15.82
CA TYR A 281 -28.02 8.92 -15.34
C TYR A 281 -29.43 9.03 -14.78
N GLY A 282 -29.65 8.43 -13.61
CA GLY A 282 -30.71 8.85 -12.71
C GLY A 282 -30.33 10.21 -12.12
N LYS A 283 -31.02 11.27 -12.55
CA LYS A 283 -30.89 12.64 -12.02
C LYS A 283 -30.89 12.64 -10.48
N ARG A 284 -29.71 12.75 -9.87
CA ARG A 284 -29.54 13.37 -8.55
C ARG A 284 -28.45 14.41 -8.65
N ARG A 285 -28.89 15.67 -8.59
CA ARG A 285 -28.04 16.83 -8.30
C ARG A 285 -27.42 16.56 -6.92
N LEU A 286 -26.18 16.07 -6.90
CA LEU A 286 -25.39 16.09 -5.68
C LEU A 286 -25.14 17.56 -5.36
N VAL A 287 -25.56 17.95 -4.15
CA VAL A 287 -25.41 19.29 -3.61
C VAL A 287 -23.93 19.69 -3.73
N ALA A 288 -23.71 20.84 -4.35
CA ALA A 288 -22.38 21.38 -4.61
C ALA A 288 -21.61 21.56 -3.29
N GLY A 289 -20.58 20.74 -3.10
CA GLY A 289 -19.70 20.81 -1.95
C GLY A 289 -18.55 19.80 -2.05
N ARG A 290 -17.44 20.21 -2.69
CA ARG A 290 -16.08 19.64 -2.58
C ARG A 290 -15.70 18.28 -3.21
N ASN A 291 -16.46 17.67 -4.15
CA ASN A 291 -16.07 16.34 -4.67
C ASN A 291 -16.00 16.13 -6.19
N THR A 292 -16.11 17.18 -7.01
CA THR A 292 -16.06 17.04 -8.48
C THR A 292 -14.64 16.91 -9.07
N SER A 293 -13.59 17.31 -8.34
CA SER A 293 -12.21 17.21 -8.86
C SER A 293 -11.60 15.82 -8.73
N ARG A 294 -12.02 15.03 -7.72
CA ARG A 294 -11.45 13.70 -7.42
C ARG A 294 -11.95 12.62 -8.39
N GLN A 295 -13.21 12.68 -8.80
CA GLN A 295 -13.76 11.81 -9.85
C GLN A 295 -12.99 11.96 -11.18
N ASN A 296 -12.61 13.19 -11.54
CA ASN A 296 -11.85 13.47 -12.76
C ASN A 296 -10.43 12.88 -12.76
N TYR A 297 -9.84 12.59 -11.58
CA TYR A 297 -8.58 11.86 -11.53
C TYR A 297 -8.78 10.39 -11.89
N PHE A 298 -9.86 9.74 -11.43
CA PHE A 298 -10.15 8.34 -11.78
C PHE A 298 -10.30 8.11 -13.29
N ASP A 299 -10.89 9.07 -14.02
CA ASP A 299 -11.06 8.97 -15.46
C ASP A 299 -9.76 9.17 -16.25
N LYS A 300 -8.75 9.84 -15.67
CA LYS A 300 -7.42 10.03 -16.30
C LYS A 300 -6.52 8.80 -16.22
N TRP A 301 -6.85 7.82 -15.39
CA TRP A 301 -6.11 6.57 -15.23
C TRP A 301 -6.76 5.37 -15.97
N ARG A 302 -7.77 5.63 -16.81
CA ARG A 302 -8.36 4.66 -17.75
C ARG A 302 -7.59 4.58 -19.06
#